data_AF-A0A0C2H5Z9-F1
#
_entry.id   AF-A0A0C2H5Z9-F1
#
_cell.length_a   1.000
_cell.length_b   1.000
_cell.length_c   1.000
_cell.angle_alpha   90.00
_cell.angle_beta   90.00
_cell.angle_gamma   90.00
#
_symmetry.space_group_name_H-M   'P 1'
#
loop_
_entity.id
_entity.type
_entity.pdbx_description
1 polymer ?
#
loop_
_entity_poly.entity_id
_entity_poly.type
_entity_poly.pdbx_seq_one_letter_code
_entity_poly.pdbx_strand_id
1 'polypeptide(L)'
;MSIALQKGGCKDGEADLQRTLIDFSKTAGGDYDQARICREVGVAVHDGMSQCIFGDYDKCARSILPIRDRIYIIGGSNAQRDLFTQTIIHALYQLVRPGHFLKGLCYPRWKKFNQQAVTNQ
;
A
#
# COMPACT_ATOMS: atom_id res chain seq x y z
N MET A 1 0.25 1.42 8.99
CA MET A 1 -0.95 1.33 9.85
C MET A 1 -2.17 1.71 9.00
N SER A 2 -2.50 0.89 8.00
CA SER A 2 -3.54 1.21 6.99
C SER A 2 -4.39 -0.02 6.67
N ILE A 3 -3.75 -1.19 6.66
CA ILE A 3 -4.40 -2.49 6.38
C ILE A 3 -5.45 -2.87 7.45
N ALA A 4 -5.34 -2.34 8.67
CA ALA A 4 -6.27 -2.65 9.76
C ALA A 4 -7.61 -1.89 9.67
N LEU A 5 -7.63 -0.68 9.08
CA LEU A 5 -8.86 0.12 8.98
C LEU A 5 -9.78 -0.38 7.86
N GLN A 6 -9.21 -0.96 6.81
CA GLN A 6 -9.95 -1.36 5.62
C GLN A 6 -10.84 -2.61 5.82
N LYS A 7 -10.57 -3.43 6.84
CA LYS A 7 -11.36 -4.65 7.13
C LYS A 7 -12.47 -4.49 8.16
N GLY A 8 -12.58 -3.32 8.80
CA GLY A 8 -13.63 -3.02 9.79
C GLY A 8 -14.94 -2.48 9.20
N GLY A 9 -15.07 -2.37 7.87
CA GLY A 9 -16.26 -1.78 7.24
C GLY A 9 -16.39 -0.26 7.43
N CYS A 10 -15.43 0.38 8.10
CA CYS A 10 -15.41 1.82 8.28
C CYS A 10 -14.76 2.46 7.05
N LYS A 11 -15.53 2.58 5.96
CA LYS A 11 -15.14 3.35 4.76
C LYS A 11 -14.67 4.76 5.14
N ASP A 12 -15.25 5.29 6.21
CA ASP A 12 -14.95 6.60 6.76
C ASP A 12 -13.51 6.67 7.30
N GLY A 13 -13.01 5.61 7.95
CA GLY A 13 -11.65 5.59 8.50
C GLY A 13 -10.53 5.51 7.45
N GLU A 14 -10.74 4.81 6.34
CA GLU A 14 -9.78 4.80 5.22
C GLU A 14 -9.80 6.15 4.49
N ALA A 15 -10.99 6.67 4.22
CA ALA A 15 -11.16 7.98 3.60
C ALA A 15 -10.54 9.09 4.45
N ASP A 16 -10.72 9.06 5.77
CA ASP A 16 -10.15 10.01 6.72
C ASP A 16 -8.63 9.89 6.81
N LEU A 17 -8.09 8.67 6.75
CA LEU A 17 -6.64 8.46 6.70
C LEU A 17 -6.05 9.00 5.39
N GLN A 18 -6.68 8.69 4.25
CA GLN A 18 -6.25 9.18 2.95
C GLN A 18 -6.34 10.71 2.89
N ARG A 19 -7.44 11.29 3.42
CA ARG A 19 -7.63 12.73 3.56
C ARG A 19 -6.50 13.36 4.37
N THR A 20 -6.21 12.81 5.54
CA THR A 20 -5.15 13.32 6.43
C THR A 20 -3.77 13.17 5.80
N LEU A 21 -3.52 12.09 5.05
CA LEU A 21 -2.27 11.89 4.31
C LEU A 21 -2.12 12.92 3.19
N ILE A 22 -3.19 13.20 2.45
CA ILE A 22 -3.21 14.22 1.41
C ILE A 22 -3.01 15.60 2.04
N ASP A 23 -3.69 15.91 3.13
CA ASP A 23 -3.57 17.19 3.83
C ASP A 23 -2.16 17.37 4.40
N PHE A 24 -1.56 16.32 4.98
CA PHE A 24 -0.16 16.31 5.41
C PHE A 24 0.81 16.51 4.23
N SER A 25 0.55 15.86 3.09
CA SER A 25 1.37 16.05 1.89
C SER A 25 1.30 17.48 1.36
N LYS A 26 0.20 18.20 1.60
CA LYS A 26 -0.08 19.56 1.14
C LYS A 26 0.41 20.65 2.07
N THR A 27 0.72 20.34 3.33
CA THR A 27 1.28 21.29 4.31
C THR A 27 2.54 21.94 3.73
N ALA A 28 2.35 23.11 3.12
CA ALA A 28 3.37 23.82 2.38
C ALA A 28 4.17 24.68 3.37
N GLY A 29 5.49 24.46 3.44
CA GLY A 29 6.41 25.34 4.16
C GLY A 29 7.16 24.73 5.35
N GLY A 30 7.01 23.43 5.64
CA GLY A 30 7.91 22.76 6.55
C GLY A 30 9.09 22.16 5.79
N ASP A 31 10.33 22.48 6.17
CA ASP A 31 11.58 21.78 5.78
C ASP A 31 11.61 20.31 6.24
N TYR A 32 10.46 19.72 6.59
CA TYR A 32 10.36 18.36 7.04
C TYR A 32 10.39 17.40 5.85
N ASP A 33 11.48 16.65 5.74
CA ASP A 33 11.67 15.60 4.72
C ASP A 33 10.46 14.68 4.57
N GLN A 34 9.73 14.41 5.66
CA GLN A 34 8.58 13.50 5.67
C GLN A 34 7.38 14.01 4.88
N ALA A 35 7.07 15.32 4.89
CA ALA A 35 5.98 15.88 4.10
C ALA A 35 6.29 15.80 2.60
N ARG A 36 7.56 16.06 2.25
CA ARG A 36 8.09 15.90 0.89
C ARG A 36 8.04 14.43 0.43
N ILE A 37 8.52 13.50 1.25
CA ILE A 37 8.46 12.05 1.00
C ILE A 37 7.01 11.58 0.82
N CYS A 38 6.09 12.01 1.69
CA CYS A 38 4.67 11.68 1.57
C CYS A 38 4.07 12.13 0.24
N ARG A 39 4.43 13.33 -0.23
CA ARG A 39 4.00 13.86 -1.53
C ARG A 39 4.62 13.11 -2.71
N GLU A 40 5.92 12.82 -2.64
CA GLU A 40 6.67 12.21 -3.75
C GLU A 40 6.33 10.74 -3.96
N VAL A 41 6.13 9.98 -2.86
CA VAL A 41 5.95 8.52 -2.92
C VAL A 41 4.84 8.00 -2.03
N GLY A 42 4.56 8.64 -0.88
CA GLY A 42 3.61 8.13 0.12
C GLY A 42 2.18 8.00 -0.41
N VAL A 43 1.67 9.00 -1.12
CA VAL A 43 0.31 8.98 -1.69
C VAL A 43 0.17 7.88 -2.74
N ALA A 44 1.12 7.77 -3.68
CA ALA A 44 1.07 6.75 -4.73
C ALA A 44 1.22 5.32 -4.19
N VAL A 45 2.01 5.11 -3.13
CA VAL A 45 2.07 3.82 -2.43
C VAL A 45 0.73 3.49 -1.77
N HIS A 46 0.12 4.44 -1.07
CA HIS A 46 -1.19 4.23 -0.43
C HIS A 46 -2.25 3.82 -1.45
N ASP A 47 -2.38 4.60 -2.52
CA ASP A 47 -3.41 4.38 -3.55
C ASP A 47 -3.20 3.06 -4.27
N GLY A 48 -1.96 2.74 -4.64
CA GLY A 48 -1.65 1.47 -5.30
C GLY A 48 -1.90 0.26 -4.41
N MET A 49 -1.56 0.34 -3.12
CA MET A 49 -1.83 -0.73 -2.16
C MET A 49 -3.33 -0.95 -1.95
N SER A 50 -4.12 0.14 -1.87
CA SER A 50 -5.58 0.05 -1.76
C SER A 50 -6.20 -0.60 -3.01
N GLN A 51 -5.77 -0.19 -4.21
CA GLN A 51 -6.21 -0.79 -5.48
C GLN A 51 -5.86 -2.28 -5.58
N CYS A 52 -4.68 -2.69 -5.10
CA CYS A 52 -4.30 -4.10 -5.02
C CYS A 52 -5.26 -4.91 -4.15
N ILE A 53 -5.76 -4.33 -3.06
CA ILE A 53 -6.70 -4.99 -2.14
C ILE A 53 -8.08 -5.14 -2.79
N PHE A 54 -8.50 -4.16 -3.59
CA PHE A 54 -9.73 -4.24 -4.39
C PHE A 54 -9.61 -5.10 -5.65
N GLY A 55 -8.42 -5.65 -5.93
CA GLY A 55 -8.17 -6.48 -7.12
C GLY A 55 -7.99 -5.70 -8.42
N ASP A 56 -7.88 -4.36 -8.35
CA ASP A 56 -7.58 -3.52 -9.50
C ASP A 56 -6.06 -3.46 -9.72
N TYR A 57 -5.52 -4.56 -10.26
CA TYR A 57 -4.10 -4.75 -10.45
C TYR A 57 -3.49 -3.81 -11.51
N ASP A 58 -4.27 -3.38 -12.51
CA ASP A 58 -3.84 -2.41 -13.53
C ASP A 58 -3.54 -1.06 -12.87
N LYS A 59 -4.49 -0.51 -12.10
CA LYS A 59 -4.28 0.77 -11.43
C LYS A 59 -3.19 0.67 -10.36
N CYS A 60 -3.11 -0.46 -9.65
CA CYS A 60 -2.03 -0.69 -8.68
C CYS A 60 -0.65 -0.57 -9.35
N ALA A 61 -0.46 -1.27 -10.49
CA ALA A 61 0.80 -1.23 -11.22
C ALA A 61 1.11 0.19 -11.72
N ARG A 62 0.12 0.90 -12.29
CA ARG A 62 0.29 2.28 -12.78
C ARG A 62 0.67 3.26 -11.68
N SER A 63 0.15 3.07 -10.47
CA SER A 63 0.42 3.97 -9.34
C SER A 63 1.82 3.77 -8.76
N ILE A 64 2.24 2.51 -8.58
CA ILE A 64 3.50 2.22 -7.85
C ILE A 64 4.72 2.11 -8.78
N LEU A 65 4.57 1.64 -10.04
CA LEU A 65 5.71 1.49 -10.95
C LEU A 65 6.54 2.76 -11.16
N PRO A 66 5.94 3.96 -11.38
CA PRO A 66 6.69 5.19 -11.62
C PRO A 66 7.48 5.70 -10.41
N ILE A 67 7.17 5.20 -9.21
CA ILE A 67 7.85 5.57 -7.97
C ILE A 67 8.73 4.47 -7.41
N ARG A 68 8.76 3.26 -8.02
CA ARG A 68 9.45 2.07 -7.51
C ARG A 68 10.87 2.36 -7.05
N ASP A 69 11.66 3.01 -7.89
CA ASP A 69 13.08 3.27 -7.63
C ASP A 69 13.28 4.37 -6.58
N ARG A 70 12.22 5.09 -6.21
CA ARG A 70 12.21 6.14 -5.18
C ARG A 70 11.59 5.68 -3.86
N ILE A 71 10.95 4.51 -3.80
CA ILE A 71 10.32 4.00 -2.56
C ILE A 71 11.30 3.90 -1.39
N TYR A 72 12.60 3.76 -1.65
CA TYR A 72 13.61 3.74 -0.59
C TYR A 72 13.63 5.01 0.28
N ILE A 73 13.18 6.16 -0.25
CA ILE A 73 13.18 7.43 0.47
C ILE A 73 12.17 7.46 1.63
N ILE A 74 11.18 6.55 1.63
CA ILE A 74 10.26 6.35 2.76
C ILE A 74 11.03 5.93 4.03
N GLY A 75 12.24 5.39 3.86
CA GLY A 75 13.03 4.83 4.96
C GLY A 75 12.56 3.42 5.30
N GLY A 76 12.66 3.06 6.58
CA GLY A 76 12.25 1.74 7.07
C GLY A 76 13.21 0.60 6.72
N SER A 77 12.79 -0.62 7.05
CA SER A 77 13.59 -1.83 6.88
C SER A 77 13.54 -2.35 5.44
N ASN A 78 14.56 -3.11 5.04
CA ASN A 78 14.57 -3.81 3.75
C ASN A 78 13.35 -4.72 3.58
N ALA A 79 12.88 -5.36 4.67
CA ALA A 79 11.69 -6.19 4.66
C ALA A 79 10.42 -5.39 4.35
N GLN A 80 10.29 -4.16 4.84
CA GLN A 80 9.15 -3.30 4.51
C GLN A 80 9.15 -2.91 3.03
N ARG A 81 10.32 -2.58 2.48
CA ARG A 81 10.46 -2.24 1.05
C ARG A 81 10.20 -3.43 0.14
N ASP A 82 10.61 -4.62 0.57
CA ASP A 82 10.36 -5.86 -0.15
C ASP A 82 8.86 -6.15 -0.31
N LEU A 83 8.02 -5.74 0.66
CA LEU A 83 6.57 -5.85 0.53
C LEU A 83 6.02 -5.02 -0.63
N PHE A 84 6.49 -3.78 -0.82
CA PHE A 84 6.04 -2.96 -1.96
C PHE A 84 6.45 -3.60 -3.29
N THR A 85 7.70 -4.08 -3.38
CA THR A 85 8.21 -4.79 -4.55
C THR A 85 7.39 -6.05 -4.84
N GLN A 86 7.08 -6.86 -3.82
CA GLN A 86 6.24 -8.04 -3.95
C GLN A 86 4.83 -7.70 -4.40
N THR A 87 4.21 -6.63 -3.89
CA THR A 87 2.88 -6.18 -4.33
C THR A 87 2.86 -5.82 -5.81
N ILE A 88 3.87 -5.09 -6.31
CA ILE A 88 3.96 -4.73 -7.73
C ILE A 88 4.12 -5.98 -8.59
N ILE A 89 5.03 -6.88 -8.21
CA ILE A 89 5.25 -8.15 -8.92
C ILE A 89 3.95 -8.95 -8.98
N HIS A 90 3.22 -9.02 -7.86
CA HIS A 90 1.93 -9.69 -7.81
C HIS A 90 0.91 -9.04 -8.75
N ALA A 91 0.76 -7.72 -8.72
CA ALA A 91 -0.16 -7.01 -9.59
C ALA A 91 0.16 -7.25 -11.08
N LEU A 92 1.42 -7.12 -11.47
CA LEU A 92 1.88 -7.41 -12.83
C LEU A 92 1.63 -8.86 -13.24
N TYR A 93 1.87 -9.80 -12.33
CA TYR A 93 1.62 -11.22 -12.60
C TYR A 93 0.14 -11.50 -12.85
N GLN A 94 -0.75 -10.88 -12.05
CA GLN A 94 -2.20 -11.03 -12.19
C GLN A 94 -2.72 -10.40 -13.49
N LEU A 95 -2.11 -9.31 -13.95
CA LEU A 95 -2.43 -8.70 -15.25
C LEU A 95 -2.05 -9.61 -16.42
N VAL A 96 -0.88 -10.26 -16.34
CA VAL A 96 -0.38 -11.17 -17.39
C VAL A 96 -1.14 -12.51 -17.38
N ARG A 97 -1.64 -12.97 -16.22
CA ARG A 97 -2.46 -14.18 -16.10
C ARG A 97 -3.79 -13.92 -15.42
N PRO A 98 -4.82 -13.45 -16.14
CA PRO A 98 -6.17 -13.41 -15.60
C PRO A 98 -6.68 -14.84 -15.42
N GLY A 99 -6.75 -15.34 -14.18
CA GLY A 99 -7.54 -16.55 -13.90
C GLY A 99 -7.20 -17.36 -12.64
N HIS A 100 -5.95 -17.79 -12.43
CA HIS A 100 -5.76 -18.91 -11.49
C HIS A 100 -4.32 -18.99 -10.96
N PHE A 101 -4.00 -18.44 -9.78
CA PHE A 101 -2.89 -19.06 -9.00
C PHE A 101 -2.77 -18.80 -7.49
N LEU A 102 -3.22 -17.69 -6.89
CA LEU A 102 -2.71 -17.34 -5.54
C LEU A 102 -3.69 -17.42 -4.36
N LYS A 103 -4.46 -18.52 -4.27
CA LYS A 103 -4.94 -18.99 -2.95
C LYS A 103 -3.83 -19.65 -2.10
N GLY A 104 -2.68 -19.99 -2.69
CA GLY A 104 -1.68 -20.88 -2.07
C GLY A 104 -0.46 -20.23 -1.40
N LEU A 105 0.23 -19.26 -2.06
CA LEU A 105 1.56 -18.83 -1.60
C LEU A 105 1.58 -17.51 -0.81
N CYS A 106 0.81 -16.51 -1.25
CA CYS A 106 0.75 -15.20 -0.59
C CYS A 106 -0.39 -15.13 0.46
N TYR A 107 -1.47 -15.88 0.23
CA TYR A 107 -2.63 -15.93 1.12
C TYR A 107 -2.32 -16.38 2.55
N PRO A 108 -1.44 -17.38 2.83
CA PRO A 108 -1.18 -17.82 4.21
C PRO A 108 -0.39 -16.80 5.05
N ARG A 109 0.61 -16.12 4.46
CA ARG A 109 1.37 -15.06 5.15
C ARG A 109 0.49 -13.81 5.35
N TRP A 110 -0.36 -13.50 4.37
CA TRP A 110 -1.37 -12.45 4.48
C TRP A 110 -2.49 -12.79 5.48
N LYS A 111 -2.93 -14.06 5.55
CA LYS A 111 -3.89 -14.56 6.56
C LYS A 111 -3.29 -14.49 7.96
N LYS A 112 -2.02 -14.91 8.16
CA LYS A 112 -1.36 -14.86 9.46
C LYS A 112 -1.24 -13.41 9.97
N PHE A 113 -0.86 -12.47 9.10
CA PHE A 113 -0.86 -11.05 9.45
C PHE A 113 -2.28 -10.56 9.76
N ASN A 114 -3.28 -10.98 8.98
CA ASN A 114 -4.68 -10.64 9.20
C ASN A 114 -5.27 -11.23 10.49
N GLN A 115 -4.85 -12.43 10.89
CA GLN A 115 -5.34 -13.13 12.07
C GLN A 115 -4.73 -12.51 13.34
N GLN A 116 -3.42 -12.19 13.30
CA GLN A 116 -2.71 -11.52 14.40
C GLN A 116 -3.20 -10.08 14.63
N ALA A 117 -3.67 -9.41 13.57
CA ALA A 117 -4.28 -8.09 13.68
C ALA A 117 -5.69 -8.11 14.30
N VAL A 118 -6.38 -9.26 14.32
CA VAL A 118 -7.75 -9.43 14.84
C VAL A 118 -7.76 -9.89 16.31
N THR A 119 -6.71 -10.56 16.78
CA THR A 119 -6.66 -11.15 18.15
C THR A 119 -6.02 -10.26 19.21
N ASN A 120 -5.57 -9.04 18.87
CA ASN A 120 -4.97 -8.08 19.80
C ASN A 120 -5.84 -6.83 20.00
N GLN A 121 -7.16 -6.99 20.00
CA GLN A 121 -8.12 -6.03 20.57
C GLN A 121 -8.64 -6.56 21.90
#